data_AF-A0A0P1IVA0-F1
#
_entry.id   AF-A0A0P1IVA0-F1
#
_cell.length_a   1.000
_cell.length_b   1.000
_cell.length_c   1.000
_cell.angle_alpha   90.00
_cell.angle_beta   90.00
_cell.angle_gamma   90.00
#
_symmetry.space_group_name_H-M   'P 1'
#
loop_
_entity.id
_entity.type
_entity.pdbx_description
1 polymer ?
#
loop_
_entity_poly.entity_id
_entity_poly.type
_entity_poly.pdbx_seq_one_letter_code
_entity_poly.pdbx_strand_id
1 'polypeptide(L)'
;MDRARRIESLQVLQRVKEHELDTHAAAMGQIRAHQAQIQSELDQLDEKIRNEAHIETPESAPFLAGFLKAIETRRAFLQQEMDRLDQEAAKIEGQLFETYTEARSNEAVLDKNLFEKRREEDMAETASLEEVARNRYLRQMRGET
;
A
#
# COMPACT_ATOMS: atom_id res chain seq x y z
N MET A 1 -10.25 27.38 12.44
CA MET A 1 -8.88 26.82 12.35
C MET A 1 -8.12 27.67 11.35
N ASP A 2 -6.89 28.07 11.65
CA ASP A 2 -6.01 28.78 10.71
C ASP A 2 -5.72 27.88 9.48
N ARG A 3 -5.79 28.42 8.25
CA ARG A 3 -5.60 27.65 7.01
C ARG A 3 -4.19 27.06 6.94
N ALA A 4 -3.18 27.78 7.42
CA ALA A 4 -1.81 27.26 7.49
C ALA A 4 -1.75 25.97 8.34
N ARG A 5 -2.39 25.99 9.52
CA ARG A 5 -2.51 24.80 10.38
C ARG A 5 -3.29 23.67 9.72
N ARG A 6 -4.32 23.99 8.92
CA ARG A 6 -5.09 22.98 8.17
C ARG A 6 -4.22 22.29 7.11
N ILE A 7 -3.44 23.05 6.33
CA ILE A 7 -2.51 22.51 5.32
C ILE A 7 -1.48 21.60 6.00
N GLU A 8 -0.86 22.07 7.08
CA GLU A 8 0.10 21.27 7.85
C GLU A 8 -0.52 19.98 8.38
N SER A 9 -1.74 20.05 8.93
CA SER A 9 -2.46 18.87 9.41
C SER A 9 -2.73 17.87 8.28
N LEU A 10 -3.15 18.35 7.10
CA LEU A 10 -3.40 17.51 5.93
C LEU A 10 -2.11 16.85 5.41
N GLN A 11 -0.98 17.55 5.44
CA GLN A 11 0.32 16.98 5.08
C GLN A 11 0.80 15.90 6.07
N VAL A 12 0.53 16.09 7.36
CA VAL A 12 0.80 15.04 8.37
C VAL A 12 -0.08 13.83 8.12
N LEU A 13 -1.39 14.04 7.91
CA LEU A 13 -2.32 12.94 7.59
C LEU A 13 -1.91 12.19 6.32
N GLN A 14 -1.50 12.89 5.27
CA GLN A 14 -1.04 12.29 4.03
C GLN A 14 0.17 11.36 4.27
N ARG A 15 1.18 11.84 5.01
CA ARG A 15 2.36 11.02 5.35
C ARG A 15 2.02 9.79 6.19
N VAL A 16 1.06 9.92 7.12
CA VAL A 16 0.58 8.78 7.91
C VAL A 16 -0.07 7.75 6.98
N LYS A 17 -0.92 8.19 6.05
CA LYS A 17 -1.57 7.29 5.08
C LYS A 17 -0.59 6.62 4.13
N GLU A 18 0.43 7.32 3.67
CA GLU A 18 1.52 6.72 2.87
C GLU A 18 2.24 5.62 3.65
N HIS A 19 2.59 5.87 4.91
CA HIS A 19 3.22 4.85 5.76
C HIS A 19 2.29 3.64 6.03
N GLU A 20 0.99 3.88 6.22
CA GLU A 20 0.00 2.79 6.36
C GLU A 20 -0.05 1.94 5.09
N LEU A 21 -0.06 2.55 3.90
CA LEU A 21 0.00 1.84 2.61
C LEU A 21 1.27 1.00 2.47
N ASP A 22 2.43 1.55 2.81
CA ASP A 22 3.70 0.82 2.78
C ASP A 22 3.68 -0.39 3.74
N THR A 23 3.07 -0.23 4.91
CA THR A 23 2.91 -1.29 5.90
C THR A 23 2.03 -2.42 5.36
N HIS A 24 0.89 -2.09 4.75
CA HIS A 24 0.00 -3.08 4.13
C HIS A 24 0.69 -3.79 2.95
N ALA A 25 1.43 -3.07 2.12
CA ALA A 25 2.19 -3.64 1.00
C ALA A 25 3.28 -4.62 1.50
N ALA A 26 4.01 -4.26 2.56
CA ALA A 26 5.01 -5.13 3.16
C ALA A 26 4.37 -6.43 3.72
N ALA A 27 3.24 -6.31 4.42
CA ALA A 27 2.51 -7.46 4.93
C ALA A 27 1.99 -8.38 3.79
N MET A 28 1.47 -7.79 2.71
CA MET A 28 1.08 -8.54 1.51
C MET A 28 2.28 -9.28 0.91
N GLY A 29 3.46 -8.64 0.85
CA GLY A 29 4.70 -9.27 0.39
C GLY A 29 5.08 -10.50 1.22
N GLN A 30 4.94 -10.43 2.55
CA GLN A 30 5.19 -11.57 3.45
C GLN A 30 4.22 -12.72 3.20
N ILE A 31 2.92 -12.44 3.02
CA ILE A 31 1.92 -13.46 2.70
C ILE A 31 2.27 -14.14 1.38
N ARG A 32 2.57 -13.38 0.33
CA ARG A 32 2.93 -13.95 -0.99
C ARG A 32 4.19 -14.81 -0.92
N ALA A 33 5.18 -14.40 -0.14
CA ALA A 33 6.37 -15.22 0.09
C ALA A 33 6.02 -16.56 0.78
N HIS A 34 5.14 -16.54 1.78
CA HIS A 34 4.72 -17.76 2.48
C HIS A 34 3.89 -18.69 1.57
N GLN A 35 2.97 -18.13 0.78
CA GLN A 35 2.22 -18.89 -0.22
C GLN A 35 3.14 -19.58 -1.24
N ALA A 36 4.18 -18.88 -1.70
CA ALA A 36 5.18 -19.45 -2.60
C ALA A 36 5.97 -20.61 -1.96
N GLN A 37 6.28 -20.52 -0.65
CA GLN A 37 6.92 -21.61 0.09
C GLN A 37 6.00 -22.83 0.18
N ILE A 38 4.72 -22.63 0.50
CA ILE A 38 3.73 -23.71 0.56
C ILE A 38 3.57 -24.37 -0.81
N GLN A 39 3.50 -23.58 -1.89
CA GLN A 39 3.40 -24.12 -3.24
C GLN A 39 4.62 -24.98 -3.61
N SER A 40 5.83 -24.50 -3.28
CA SER A 40 7.07 -25.27 -3.46
C SER A 40 7.04 -26.59 -2.68
N GLU A 41 6.52 -26.59 -1.45
CA GLU A 41 6.39 -27.82 -0.67
C GLU A 41 5.36 -28.80 -1.28
N LEU A 42 4.23 -28.31 -1.79
CA LEU A 42 3.24 -29.12 -2.50
C LEU A 42 3.86 -29.77 -3.75
N ASP A 43 4.62 -29.01 -4.54
CA ASP A 43 5.30 -29.51 -5.73
C ASP A 43 6.33 -30.60 -5.39
N GLN A 44 7.06 -30.44 -4.28
CA GLN A 44 7.99 -31.46 -3.76
C GLN A 44 7.27 -32.73 -3.30
N LEU A 45 6.10 -32.63 -2.68
CA LEU A 45 5.31 -33.79 -2.31
C LEU A 45 4.81 -34.55 -3.55
N ASP A 46 4.40 -33.83 -4.60
CA ASP A 46 3.98 -34.43 -5.86
C ASP A 46 5.16 -35.12 -6.57
N GLU A 47 6.36 -34.55 -6.50
CA GLU A 47 7.58 -35.20 -6.99
C GLU A 47 7.92 -36.47 -6.20
N LYS A 48 7.81 -36.44 -4.87
CA LYS A 48 8.02 -37.63 -4.02
C LYS A 48 7.05 -38.75 -4.36
N ILE A 49 5.77 -38.44 -4.58
CA ILE A 49 4.79 -39.44 -5.04
C ILE A 49 5.26 -40.06 -6.36
N ARG A 50 5.64 -39.25 -7.36
CA ARG A 50 6.09 -39.78 -8.67
C ARG A 50 7.31 -40.69 -8.54
N ASN A 51 8.27 -40.33 -7.69
CA ASN A 51 9.51 -41.09 -7.53
C ASN A 51 9.32 -42.37 -6.69
N GLU A 52 8.50 -42.31 -5.64
CA GLU A 52 8.33 -43.41 -4.68
C GLU A 52 7.13 -44.34 -5.00
N ALA A 53 6.23 -43.96 -5.92
CA ALA A 53 5.11 -44.82 -6.32
C ALA A 53 5.51 -46.05 -7.18
N HIS A 54 6.77 -46.15 -7.61
CA HIS A 54 7.28 -47.23 -8.47
C HIS A 54 7.76 -48.47 -7.71
N ILE A 55 7.20 -48.75 -6.53
CA ILE A 55 7.63 -49.90 -5.73
C ILE A 55 6.92 -51.17 -6.25
N GLU A 56 7.70 -52.10 -6.82
CA GLU A 56 7.21 -53.29 -7.53
C GLU A 56 7.10 -54.56 -6.66
N THR A 57 7.50 -54.52 -5.38
CA THR A 57 7.53 -55.73 -4.55
C THR A 57 6.28 -55.88 -3.65
N PRO A 58 5.73 -57.10 -3.48
CA PRO A 58 4.56 -57.32 -2.62
C PRO A 58 4.78 -56.99 -1.14
N GLU A 59 6.01 -57.17 -0.60
CA GLU A 59 6.30 -56.93 0.82
C GLU A 59 6.27 -55.44 1.22
N SER A 60 6.36 -54.54 0.23
CA SER A 60 6.45 -53.10 0.45
C SER A 60 5.11 -52.36 0.27
N ALA A 61 4.06 -53.08 -0.14
CA ALA A 61 2.70 -52.53 -0.29
C ALA A 61 2.14 -51.84 0.97
N PRO A 62 2.32 -52.36 2.21
CA PRO A 62 1.86 -51.66 3.42
C PRO A 62 2.60 -50.34 3.69
N PHE A 63 3.88 -50.28 3.34
CA PHE A 63 4.70 -49.07 3.50
C PHE A 63 4.26 -47.98 2.53
N LEU A 64 3.96 -48.36 1.28
CA LEU A 64 3.43 -47.44 0.27
C LEU A 64 2.08 -46.84 0.69
N ALA A 65 1.16 -47.66 1.22
CA ALA A 65 -0.13 -47.16 1.69
C ALA A 65 0.01 -46.15 2.86
N GLY A 66 0.91 -46.44 3.82
CA GLY A 66 1.20 -45.52 4.93
C GLY A 66 1.83 -44.21 4.46
N PHE A 67 2.78 -44.29 3.52
CA PHE A 67 3.44 -43.14 2.90
C PHE A 67 2.45 -42.24 2.15
N LEU A 68 1.62 -42.81 1.28
CA LEU A 68 0.61 -42.05 0.52
C LEU A 68 -0.35 -41.31 1.47
N LYS A 69 -0.82 -41.99 2.52
CA LYS A 69 -1.69 -41.38 3.53
C LYS A 69 -0.99 -40.23 4.28
N ALA A 70 0.29 -40.36 4.58
CA ALA A 70 1.06 -39.29 5.22
C ALA A 70 1.20 -38.06 4.29
N ILE A 71 1.46 -38.29 3.00
CA ILE A 71 1.51 -37.21 2.01
C ILE A 71 0.15 -36.53 1.86
N GLU A 72 -0.94 -37.28 1.74
CA GLU A 72 -2.30 -36.72 1.66
C GLU A 72 -2.62 -35.86 2.89
N THR A 73 -2.27 -36.34 4.09
CA THR A 73 -2.46 -35.58 5.33
C THR A 73 -1.65 -34.28 5.31
N ARG A 74 -0.40 -34.32 4.83
CA ARG A 74 0.44 -33.11 4.72
C ARG A 74 -0.10 -32.13 3.68
N ARG A 75 -0.54 -32.61 2.50
CA ARG A 75 -1.16 -31.76 1.47
C ARG A 75 -2.43 -31.09 2.00
N ALA A 76 -3.28 -31.82 2.72
CA ALA A 76 -4.48 -31.26 3.32
C ALA A 76 -4.16 -30.15 4.33
N PHE A 77 -3.14 -30.35 5.18
CA PHE A 77 -2.67 -29.32 6.10
C PHE A 77 -2.15 -28.07 5.37
N LEU A 78 -1.30 -28.26 4.35
CA LEU A 78 -0.75 -27.16 3.55
C LEU A 78 -1.84 -26.38 2.80
N GLN A 79 -2.87 -27.08 2.29
CA GLN A 79 -4.01 -26.44 1.64
C GLN A 79 -4.81 -25.58 2.63
N GLN A 80 -5.05 -26.07 3.85
CA GLN A 80 -5.72 -25.27 4.89
C GLN A 80 -4.93 -24.01 5.24
N GLU A 81 -3.60 -24.11 5.29
CA GLU A 81 -2.75 -22.95 5.53
C GLU A 81 -2.77 -21.97 4.35
N MET A 82 -2.81 -22.46 3.11
CA MET A 82 -3.01 -21.62 1.92
C MET A 82 -4.34 -20.85 1.99
N ASP A 83 -5.43 -21.55 2.31
CA ASP A 83 -6.75 -20.95 2.43
C ASP A 83 -6.78 -19.88 3.55
N ARG A 84 -6.06 -20.12 4.65
CA ARG A 84 -5.90 -19.13 5.74
C ARG A 84 -5.16 -17.89 5.25
N LEU A 85 -4.06 -18.06 4.50
CA LEU A 85 -3.30 -16.96 3.94
C LEU A 85 -4.09 -16.17 2.90
N ASP A 86 -4.92 -16.83 2.08
CA ASP A 86 -5.80 -16.16 1.12
C ASP A 86 -6.84 -15.27 1.82
N GLN A 87 -7.43 -15.76 2.92
CA GLN A 87 -8.34 -14.94 3.73
C GLN A 87 -7.62 -13.74 4.38
N GLU A 88 -6.38 -13.93 4.82
CA GLU A 88 -5.56 -12.86 5.38
C GLU A 88 -5.19 -11.82 4.31
N ALA A 89 -4.81 -12.28 3.11
CA ALA A 89 -4.54 -11.43 1.96
C ALA A 89 -5.76 -10.58 1.58
N ALA A 90 -6.95 -11.20 1.51
CA ALA A 90 -8.20 -10.49 1.18
C ALA A 90 -8.52 -9.37 2.19
N LYS A 91 -8.23 -9.59 3.48
CA LYS A 91 -8.39 -8.54 4.52
C LYS A 91 -7.43 -7.38 4.30
N ILE A 92 -6.15 -7.67 4.04
CA ILE A 92 -5.14 -6.64 3.78
C ILE A 92 -5.46 -5.87 2.49
N GLU A 93 -5.95 -6.55 1.46
CA GLU A 93 -6.38 -5.91 0.21
C GLU A 93 -7.53 -4.92 0.45
N GLY A 94 -8.52 -5.32 1.25
CA GLY A 94 -9.59 -4.41 1.69
C GLY A 94 -9.06 -3.18 2.43
N GLN A 95 -8.16 -3.38 3.39
CA GLN A 95 -7.51 -2.29 4.13
C GLN A 95 -6.69 -1.38 3.22
N LEU A 96 -5.95 -1.94 2.26
CA LEU A 96 -5.15 -1.18 1.31
C LEU A 96 -6.04 -0.31 0.43
N PHE A 97 -7.18 -0.84 -0.03
CA PHE A 97 -8.15 -0.08 -0.83
C PHE A 97 -8.78 1.07 -0.03
N GLU A 98 -9.18 0.82 1.22
CA GLU A 98 -9.73 1.86 2.12
C GLU A 98 -8.70 2.96 2.37
N THR A 99 -7.50 2.61 2.83
CA THR A 99 -6.40 3.54 3.11
C THR A 99 -6.02 4.34 1.86
N TYR A 100 -6.01 3.72 0.68
CA TYR A 100 -5.75 4.40 -0.58
C TYR A 100 -6.82 5.44 -0.91
N THR A 101 -8.09 5.08 -0.75
CA THR A 101 -9.22 5.98 -1.01
C THR A 101 -9.18 7.18 -0.08
N GLU A 102 -8.87 6.96 1.21
CA GLU A 102 -8.68 8.03 2.19
C GLU A 102 -7.49 8.93 1.84
N ALA A 103 -6.35 8.35 1.45
CA ALA A 103 -5.17 9.09 1.01
C ALA A 103 -5.49 9.98 -0.18
N ARG A 104 -6.19 9.46 -1.19
CA ARG A 104 -6.62 10.23 -2.37
C ARG A 104 -7.57 11.37 -2.02
N SER A 105 -8.50 11.13 -1.11
CA SER A 105 -9.41 12.17 -0.62
C SER A 105 -8.62 13.28 0.09
N ASN A 106 -7.65 12.93 0.94
CA ASN A 106 -6.81 13.89 1.66
C ASN A 106 -5.94 14.71 0.70
N GLU A 107 -5.31 14.05 -0.28
CA GLU A 107 -4.52 14.68 -1.34
C GLU A 107 -5.34 15.73 -2.11
N ALA A 108 -6.55 15.37 -2.57
CA ALA A 108 -7.43 16.30 -3.30
C ALA A 108 -7.79 17.55 -2.47
N VAL A 109 -8.03 17.38 -1.17
CA VAL A 109 -8.30 18.51 -0.26
C VAL A 109 -7.04 19.34 -0.05
N LEU A 110 -5.88 18.72 0.12
CA LEU A 110 -4.60 19.40 0.29
C LEU A 110 -4.27 20.25 -0.95
N ASP A 111 -4.37 19.69 -2.14
CA ASP A 111 -4.10 20.38 -3.40
C ASP A 111 -4.97 21.61 -3.58
N LYS A 112 -6.28 21.48 -3.28
CA LYS A 112 -7.20 22.60 -3.31
C LYS A 112 -6.78 23.72 -2.35
N ASN A 113 -6.43 23.39 -1.10
CA ASN A 113 -6.02 24.39 -0.12
C ASN A 113 -4.68 25.06 -0.50
N LEU A 114 -3.75 24.31 -1.08
CA LEU A 114 -2.47 24.86 -1.57
C LEU A 114 -2.69 25.80 -2.76
N PHE A 115 -3.58 25.44 -3.68
CA PHE A 115 -3.94 26.29 -4.81
C PHE A 115 -4.60 27.60 -4.37
N GLU A 116 -5.58 27.52 -3.46
CA GLU A 116 -6.26 28.70 -2.90
C GLU A 116 -5.27 29.61 -2.15
N LYS A 117 -4.35 29.03 -1.38
CA LYS A 117 -3.29 29.79 -0.68
C LYS A 117 -2.39 30.54 -1.67
N ARG A 118 -1.89 29.86 -2.71
CA ARG A 118 -1.05 30.49 -3.74
C ARG A 118 -1.76 31.64 -4.43
N ARG A 119 -3.03 31.45 -4.80
CA ARG A 119 -3.84 32.50 -5.42
C ARG A 119 -3.98 33.74 -4.53
N GLU A 120 -4.18 33.55 -3.22
CA GLU A 120 -4.24 34.68 -2.28
C GLU A 120 -2.89 35.39 -2.14
N GLU A 121 -1.79 34.65 -2.13
CA GLU A 121 -0.43 35.19 -2.10
C GLU A 121 -0.15 36.01 -3.38
N ASP A 122 -0.49 35.49 -4.57
CA ASP A 122 -0.32 36.19 -5.85
C ASP A 122 -1.15 37.48 -5.91
N MET A 123 -2.39 37.45 -5.40
CA MET A 123 -3.25 38.63 -5.32
C MET A 123 -2.70 39.68 -4.37
N ALA A 124 -2.17 39.26 -3.21
CA ALA A 124 -1.56 40.16 -2.23
C ALA A 124 -0.26 40.79 -2.76
N GLU A 125 0.57 40.01 -3.45
CA GLU A 125 1.78 40.51 -4.11
C GLU A 125 1.44 41.53 -5.20
N THR A 126 0.46 41.22 -6.05
CA THR A 126 -0.01 42.14 -7.11
C THR A 126 -0.50 43.46 -6.52
N ALA A 127 -1.34 43.41 -5.48
CA ALA A 127 -1.86 44.60 -4.82
C ALA A 127 -0.72 45.45 -4.20
N SER A 128 0.28 44.81 -3.61
CA SER A 128 1.47 45.48 -3.06
C SER A 128 2.29 46.17 -4.17
N LEU A 129 2.52 45.48 -5.29
CA LEU A 129 3.24 46.04 -6.44
C LEU A 129 2.49 47.23 -7.06
N GLU A 130 1.17 47.14 -7.18
CA GLU A 130 0.33 48.24 -7.66
C GLU A 130 0.40 49.47 -6.74
N GLU A 131 0.38 49.26 -5.40
CA GLU A 131 0.52 50.35 -4.43
C GLU A 131 1.90 51.03 -4.54
N VAL A 132 2.97 50.26 -4.66
CA VAL A 132 4.34 50.79 -4.85
C VAL A 132 4.44 51.57 -6.16
N ALA A 133 3.90 51.02 -7.26
CA ALA A 133 3.89 51.69 -8.56
C ALA A 133 3.11 53.01 -8.52
N ARG A 134 1.94 53.01 -7.88
CA ARG A 134 1.10 54.21 -7.69
C ARG A 134 1.80 55.26 -6.85
N ASN A 135 2.40 54.87 -5.73
CA ASN A 135 3.13 55.78 -4.85
C ASN A 135 4.33 56.42 -5.56
N ARG A 136 5.05 55.63 -6.37
CA ARG A 136 6.15 56.14 -7.21
C ARG A 136 5.66 57.14 -8.25
N TYR A 137 4.57 56.83 -8.96
CA TYR A 137 3.97 57.73 -9.94
C TYR A 137 3.53 59.06 -9.31
N LEU A 138 2.88 59.00 -8.14
CA LEU A 138 2.45 60.20 -7.41
C LEU A 138 3.61 61.07 -6.93
N ARG A 139 4.72 60.47 -6.47
CA ARG A 139 5.95 61.22 -6.12
C ARG A 139 6.55 61.92 -7.34
N GLN A 140 6.64 61.22 -8.46
CA GLN A 140 7.14 61.77 -9.72
C GLN A 140 6.28 62.96 -10.22
N MET A 141 4.96 62.87 -10.10
CA MET A 141 4.03 63.97 -10.44
C MET A 141 4.13 65.17 -9.50
N ARG A 142 4.59 64.98 -8.25
CA ARG A 142 4.81 66.06 -7.27
C ARG A 142 6.19 66.72 -7.39
N GLY A 143 7.06 66.23 -8.26
CA GLY A 143 8.43 66.75 -8.41
C GLY A 143 9.37 66.37 -7.26
N GLU A 144 8.97 65.41 -6.42
CA GLU A 144 9.78 64.87 -5.33
C GLU A 144 10.57 63.67 -5.89
N THR A 145 11.87 63.86 -6.14
CA THR A 145 12.81 62.77 -6.46
C THR A 145 13.15 61.96 -5.23
#